data_AF-A0A1G0ZTC6-F1
#
_entry.id   AF-A0A1G0ZTC6-F1
#
_cell.length_a   1.000
_cell.length_b   1.000
_cell.length_c   1.000
_cell.angle_alpha   90.00
_cell.angle_beta   90.00
_cell.angle_gamma   90.00
#
_symmetry.space_group_name_H-M   'P 1'
#
loop_
_entity.id
_entity.type
_entity.pdbx_description
1 polymer ?
#
loop_
_entity_poly.entity_id
_entity_poly.type
_entity_poly.pdbx_seq_one_letter_code
_entity_poly.pdbx_strand_id
1 'polypeptide(L)' 'MGRDRMYDKKPINRLKKDGVERKRRQKTQLKRLIALGMPEAVANKMDAKAVRDILKYPAKVPQAVKLYTGGTKK' A
#
# COMPACT_ATOMS: atom_id res chain seq x y z
N MET A 1 -17.94 8.66 -10.62
CA MET A 1 -17.65 9.49 -9.43
C MET A 1 -18.98 9.73 -8.74
N GLY A 2 -19.33 8.95 -7.72
CA GLY A 2 -20.59 9.13 -6.98
C GLY A 2 -20.49 10.40 -6.15
N ARG A 3 -21.10 11.48 -6.61
CA ARG A 3 -21.05 12.82 -5.98
C ARG A 3 -22.29 13.09 -5.14
N ASP A 4 -23.07 12.06 -4.84
CA ASP A 4 -24.45 12.29 -4.49
C ASP A 4 -24.57 12.54 -2.98
N ARG A 5 -24.67 13.84 -2.65
CA ARG A 5 -25.23 14.47 -1.42
C ARG A 5 -24.25 14.99 -0.36
N MET A 6 -22.94 14.69 -0.40
CA MET A 6 -22.01 15.10 0.67
C MET A 6 -21.11 16.30 0.33
N TYR A 7 -20.87 16.59 -0.96
CA TYR A 7 -19.98 17.67 -1.41
C TYR A 7 -20.68 18.99 -1.73
N ASP A 8 -22.01 19.02 -1.72
CA ASP A 8 -22.80 20.20 -2.10
C ASP A 8 -22.93 21.23 -0.97
N LYS A 9 -22.85 20.79 0.31
CA LYS A 9 -23.08 21.66 1.49
C LYS A 9 -21.82 22.31 2.05
N LYS A 10 -20.64 21.73 1.78
CA LYS A 10 -19.33 22.29 2.16
C LYS A 10 -18.37 22.04 1.00
N PRO A 11 -18.19 23.00 0.06
CA PRO A 11 -17.28 22.80 -1.06
C PRO A 11 -15.87 22.62 -0.52
N ILE A 12 -15.36 21.39 -0.61
CA ILE A 12 -13.94 21.12 -0.36
C ILE A 12 -13.24 21.38 -1.69
N ASN A 13 -12.28 22.31 -1.72
CA ASN A 13 -11.52 22.64 -2.93
C ASN A 13 -10.76 21.43 -3.56
N ARG A 14 -10.68 20.30 -2.86
CA ARG A 14 -10.09 19.05 -3.36
C ARG A 14 -10.89 17.83 -2.90
N LEU A 15 -11.39 17.07 -3.89
CA LEU A 15 -12.00 15.76 -3.66
C LEU A 15 -10.95 14.77 -3.13
N LYS A 16 -11.25 14.11 -2.00
CA LYS A 16 -10.42 13.04 -1.42
C LYS A 16 -10.89 11.70 -2.00
N LYS A 17 -9.98 10.75 -2.21
CA LYS A 17 -10.34 9.40 -2.64
C LYS A 17 -11.28 8.72 -1.65
N ASP A 18 -12.29 8.04 -2.19
CA ASP A 18 -13.22 7.21 -1.45
C ASP A 18 -12.55 6.04 -0.75
N GLY A 19 -13.18 5.55 0.32
CA GLY A 19 -12.69 4.40 1.07
C GLY A 19 -12.47 3.17 0.17
N VAL A 20 -13.37 2.93 -0.78
CA VAL A 20 -13.27 1.80 -1.73
C VAL A 20 -12.03 1.94 -2.63
N GLU A 21 -11.76 3.13 -3.16
CA GLU A 21 -10.56 3.37 -3.97
C GLU A 21 -9.27 3.21 -3.17
N ARG A 22 -9.27 3.63 -1.90
CA ARG A 22 -8.12 3.43 -1.01
C ARG A 22 -7.84 1.95 -0.80
N LYS A 23 -8.88 1.15 -0.55
CA LYS A 23 -8.77 -0.33 -0.44
C LYS A 23 -8.26 -0.97 -1.73
N ARG A 24 -8.77 -0.54 -2.89
CA ARG A 24 -8.29 -1.03 -4.21
C ARG A 24 -6.79 -0.74 -4.39
N ARG A 25 -6.34 0.48 -4.09
CA ARG A 25 -4.91 0.85 -4.15
C ARG A 25 -4.05 -0.02 -3.23
N GLN A 26 -4.48 -0.24 -1.99
CA GLN A 26 -3.74 -1.08 -1.04
C GLN A 26 -3.60 -2.51 -1.57
N LYS A 27 -4.68 -3.11 -2.09
CA LYS A 27 -4.63 -4.43 -2.72
C LYS A 27 -3.62 -4.48 -3.89
N THR A 28 -3.62 -3.48 -4.77
CA THR A 28 -2.65 -3.41 -5.86
C THR A 28 -1.21 -3.29 -5.36
N GLN A 29 -0.97 -2.51 -4.31
CA GLN A 29 0.35 -2.34 -3.72
C GLN A 29 0.85 -3.62 -3.06
N LEU A 30 -0.01 -4.33 -2.33
CA LEU A 30 0.32 -5.64 -1.76
C LEU A 30 0.71 -6.65 -2.85
N LYS A 31 -0.07 -6.73 -3.94
CA LYS A 31 0.26 -7.61 -5.08
C LYS A 31 1.64 -7.30 -5.69
N ARG A 32 2.00 -6.02 -5.80
CA ARG A 32 3.33 -5.61 -6.30
C ARG A 32 4.44 -6.01 -5.34
N LEU A 33 4.23 -5.86 -4.04
CA LEU A 33 5.19 -6.22 -3.00
C LEU A 33 5.45 -7.74 -3.01
N ILE A 34 4.40 -8.54 -3.17
CA ILE A 34 4.47 -10.00 -3.30
C ILE A 34 5.24 -10.39 -4.57
N ALA A 35 4.95 -9.74 -5.70
CA ALA A 35 5.66 -9.98 -6.96
C ALA A 35 7.17 -9.67 -6.88
N LEU A 36 7.58 -8.77 -5.97
CA LEU A 36 8.99 -8.44 -5.71
C LEU A 36 9.65 -9.37 -4.67
N GLY A 37 8.94 -10.39 -4.19
CA GLY A 37 9.48 -11.45 -3.33
C GLY A 37 9.18 -11.31 -1.84
N MET A 38 8.26 -10.42 -1.44
CA MET A 38 7.84 -10.34 -0.04
C MET A 38 6.81 -11.41 0.30
N PRO A 39 6.96 -12.19 1.40
CA PRO A 39 5.99 -13.21 1.76
C PRO A 39 4.61 -12.61 2.06
N GLU A 40 3.55 -13.25 1.59
CA GLU A 40 2.17 -12.77 1.74
C GLU A 40 1.77 -12.55 3.20
N ALA A 41 2.17 -13.45 4.09
CA ALA A 41 1.90 -13.37 5.52
C ALA A 41 2.53 -12.13 6.18
N VAL A 42 3.70 -11.70 5.69
CA VAL A 42 4.38 -10.50 6.17
C VAL A 42 3.74 -9.26 5.53
N ALA A 43 3.55 -9.29 4.20
CA ALA A 43 2.94 -8.20 3.45
C ALA A 43 1.56 -7.79 4.00
N ASN A 44 0.72 -8.77 4.34
CA ASN A 44 -0.64 -8.52 4.86
C ASN A 44 -0.66 -7.93 6.27
N LYS A 45 0.40 -8.12 7.07
CA LYS A 45 0.53 -7.54 8.42
C LYS A 45 1.05 -6.10 8.39
N MET A 46 1.55 -5.63 7.24
CA MET A 46 2.13 -4.28 7.13
C MET A 46 1.05 -3.20 7.05
N ASP A 47 1.34 -2.06 7.67
CA ASP A 47 0.52 -0.86 7.48
C ASP A 47 0.64 -0.32 6.04
N ALA A 48 -0.43 0.32 5.57
CA ALA A 48 -0.51 0.89 4.23
C ALA A 48 0.57 1.94 3.95
N LYS A 49 1.08 2.65 4.97
CA LYS A 49 2.21 3.57 4.80
C LYS A 49 3.51 2.81 4.54
N ALA A 50 3.82 1.81 5.36
CA ALA A 50 5.02 1.00 5.23
C ALA A 50 5.12 0.31 3.86
N VAL A 51 4.00 -0.24 3.36
CA VAL A 51 3.93 -0.84 2.02
C VAL A 51 4.31 0.17 0.92
N ARG A 52 3.87 1.43 1.05
CA ARG A 52 4.19 2.49 0.07
C ARG A 52 5.64 2.91 0.13
N ASP A 53 6.19 3.03 1.34
CA ASP A 53 7.57 3.46 1.55
C ASP A 53 8.56 2.43 0.99
N ILE A 54 8.28 1.13 1.15
CA ILE A 54 9.08 0.05 0.57
C ILE A 54 9.01 0.07 -0.96
N LEU A 55 7.81 0.25 -1.52
CA LEU A 55 7.60 0.31 -2.98
C LEU A 55 8.16 1.59 -3.63
N LYS A 56 8.51 2.62 -2.85
CA LYS A 56 9.13 3.84 -3.37
C LYS A 56 10.49 3.56 -4.02
N TYR A 57 11.22 2.58 -3.50
CA TYR A 57 12.52 2.15 -4.00
C TYR A 57 12.47 0.66 -4.34
N PRO A 58 11.88 0.27 -5.49
CA PRO A 58 11.63 -1.14 -5.83
C PRO A 58 12.92 -1.97 -5.88
N ALA A 59 14.03 -1.37 -6.32
CA ALA A 59 15.35 -2.03 -6.33
C ALA A 59 15.88 -2.40 -4.93
N LYS A 60 15.41 -1.73 -3.88
CA LYS A 60 15.80 -2.01 -2.48
C LYS A 60 14.84 -2.96 -1.77
N VAL A 61 13.76 -3.39 -2.44
CA VAL A 61 12.78 -4.33 -1.87
C VAL A 61 13.41 -5.65 -1.46
N PRO A 62 14.34 -6.27 -2.22
CA PRO A 62 15.00 -7.50 -1.79
C PRO A 62 15.77 -7.33 -0.46
N GLN A 63 16.39 -6.16 -0.24
CA GLN A 63 17.07 -5.84 1.01
C GLN A 63 16.07 -5.61 2.15
N ALA A 64 14.95 -4.95 1.86
CA ALA A 64 13.86 -4.79 2.82
C ALA A 64 13.27 -6.16 3.22
N VAL A 65 13.05 -7.07 2.27
CA VAL A 65 12.56 -8.43 2.53
C VAL A 65 13.44 -9.13 3.54
N LYS A 66 14.78 -9.11 3.37
CA LYS A 66 15.74 -9.71 4.32
C LYS A 66 15.61 -9.17 5.75
N LEU A 67 15.28 -7.88 5.92
CA LEU A 67 15.09 -7.26 7.24
C LEU A 67 13.82 -7.78 7.93
N TYR A 68 12.74 -7.97 7.17
CA TYR A 68 11.45 -8.40 7.73
C TYR A 68 11.31 -9.91 7.88
N THR A 69 11.99 -10.71 7.05
CA THR A 69 11.97 -12.17 7.17
C THR A 69 12.96 -12.70 8.20
N GLY A 70 13.71 -11.81 8.88
CA GLY A 70 14.77 -12.19 9.81
C GLY A 70 15.88 -12.90 9.04
N GLY A 71 16.89 -12.14 8.61
CA GLY A 71 17.97 -12.63 7.75
C GLY A 71 18.34 -14.09 8.02
N THR A 72 18.05 -14.95 7.06
CA THR A 72 18.62 -16.30 7.02
C THR A 72 20.13 -16.10 6.87
N LYS A 73 20.85 -16.08 7.99
CA LYS A 73 22.29 -16.30 8.03
C LYS A 73 22.53 -17.69 7.44
N LYS A 74 23.12 -17.73 6.25
CA LYS A 74 24.08 -18.75 5.86
C LYS A 74 25.25 -18.03 5.21
#